data_AF-A0A0V8HSF9-F1
#
_entry.id   AF-A0A0V8HSF9-F1
#
_cell.length_a   1.000
_cell.length_b   1.000
_cell.length_c   1.000
_cell.angle_alpha   90.00
_cell.angle_beta   90.00
_cell.angle_gamma   90.00
#
_symmetry.space_group_name_H-M   'P 1'
#
loop_
_entity.id
_entity.type
_entity.pdbx_description
1 polymer ?
#
loop_
_entity_poly.entity_id
_entity_poly.type
_entity_poly.pdbx_seq_one_letter_code
_entity_poly.pdbx_strand_id
1 'polypeptide(L)'
;MEQAGKDLVTAAYAQDRAGVCRVTAPSPDGDLDDSMVTATREILVERGINPQNVSVEIGEQFGSAIAVHLTDGSQREDRKLNVGGTMVRDDGFTIGLPPEVYPEMPEHPASQSASTEDTR
;
A
#
# COMPACT_ATOMS: atom_id res chain seq x y z
N MET A 1 10.25 -3.74 5.71
CA MET A 1 9.16 -3.82 4.71
C MET A 1 8.32 -5.07 4.88
N GLU A 2 8.90 -6.28 4.86
CA GLU A 2 8.14 -7.50 5.18
C GLU A 2 7.42 -7.40 6.54
N GLN A 3 8.12 -7.00 7.60
CA GLN A 3 7.49 -6.81 8.92
C GLN A 3 6.41 -5.71 8.90
N ALA A 4 6.65 -4.59 8.21
CA ALA A 4 5.67 -3.51 8.09
C ALA A 4 4.37 -3.97 7.42
N GLY A 5 4.45 -4.86 6.42
CA GLY A 5 3.25 -5.46 5.80
C GLY A 5 2.49 -6.39 6.73
N LYS A 6 3.18 -7.22 7.50
CA LYS A 6 2.54 -8.07 8.53
C LYS A 6 1.89 -7.25 9.64
N ASP A 7 2.57 -6.18 10.05
CA ASP A 7 2.09 -5.26 11.08
C ASP A 7 0.87 -4.46 10.58
N LEU A 8 0.85 -4.04 9.31
CA LEU A 8 -0.32 -3.42 8.68
C LEU A 8 -1.53 -4.36 8.73
N VAL A 9 -1.38 -5.61 8.32
CA VAL A 9 -2.48 -6.60 8.36
C VAL A 9 -2.96 -6.81 9.80
N THR A 10 -2.04 -6.93 10.75
CA THR A 10 -2.37 -7.11 12.16
C THR A 10 -3.14 -5.91 12.72
N ALA A 11 -2.67 -4.69 12.46
CA ALA A 11 -3.29 -3.45 12.93
C ALA A 11 -4.66 -3.22 12.27
N ALA A 12 -4.81 -3.48 10.97
CA ALA A 12 -6.09 -3.37 10.28
C ALA A 12 -7.13 -4.35 10.86
N TYR A 13 -6.75 -5.60 11.11
CA TYR A 13 -7.63 -6.59 11.75
C TYR A 13 -8.00 -6.22 13.19
N ALA A 14 -7.08 -5.60 13.92
CA ALA A 14 -7.32 -5.10 15.28
C ALA A 14 -8.09 -3.77 15.32
N GLN A 15 -8.35 -3.14 14.16
CA GLN A 15 -8.88 -1.77 14.07
C GLN A 15 -8.01 -0.76 14.86
N ASP A 16 -6.70 -0.99 14.88
CA ASP A 16 -5.72 -0.16 15.59
C ASP A 16 -5.18 0.94 14.66
N ARG A 17 -5.86 2.09 14.64
CA ARG A 17 -5.40 3.25 13.85
C ARG A 17 -3.97 3.66 14.19
N ALA A 18 -3.61 3.66 15.47
CA ALA A 18 -2.26 4.03 15.89
C ALA A 18 -1.20 3.00 15.45
N GLY A 19 -1.58 1.72 15.37
CA GLY A 19 -0.79 0.65 14.77
C GLY A 19 -0.56 0.86 13.29
N VAL A 20 -1.61 1.20 12.54
CA VAL A 20 -1.50 1.51 11.11
C VAL A 20 -0.61 2.74 10.90
N CYS A 21 -0.84 3.85 11.62
CA CYS A 21 0.00 5.06 11.54
C CYS A 21 1.49 4.81 11.82
N ARG A 22 1.85 3.79 12.61
CA ARG A 22 3.26 3.46 12.93
C ARG A 22 4.00 2.84 11.76
N VAL A 23 3.29 2.19 10.85
CA VAL A 23 3.89 1.47 9.71
C VAL A 23 3.66 2.18 8.39
N THR A 24 2.68 3.08 8.33
CA THR A 24 2.39 3.91 7.18
C THR A 24 3.05 5.28 7.28
N ALA A 25 3.67 5.73 6.19
CA ALA A 25 3.90 7.16 6.02
C ALA A 25 2.55 7.82 5.69
N PRO A 26 2.19 8.97 6.29
CA PRO A 26 1.04 9.75 5.83
C PRO A 26 1.26 10.10 4.35
N SER A 27 0.20 10.02 3.54
CA SER A 27 0.28 10.58 2.19
C SER A 27 0.44 12.10 2.31
N PRO A 28 1.10 12.77 1.34
CA PRO A 28 1.24 14.23 1.36
C PRO A 28 -0.10 14.97 1.45
N ASP A 29 -1.19 14.30 1.03
CA ASP A 29 -2.49 14.90 0.75
C ASP A 29 -3.64 14.38 1.64
N GLY A 30 -3.39 13.49 2.62
CA GLY A 30 -4.45 12.87 3.41
C GLY A 30 -4.05 12.39 4.81
N ASP A 31 -4.88 12.75 5.79
CA ASP A 31 -4.83 12.17 7.12
C ASP A 31 -5.40 10.75 7.12
N LEU A 32 -4.76 9.85 7.85
CA LEU A 32 -5.27 8.49 8.04
C LEU A 32 -6.45 8.51 9.02
N ASP A 33 -7.62 8.07 8.57
CA ASP A 33 -8.83 7.98 9.40
C ASP A 33 -9.29 6.53 9.67
N ASP A 34 -10.26 6.38 10.58
CA ASP A 34 -10.78 5.06 10.99
C ASP A 34 -11.52 4.34 9.84
N SER A 35 -12.08 5.09 8.89
CA SER A 35 -12.76 4.52 7.72
C SER A 35 -11.78 3.87 6.76
N MET A 36 -10.59 4.46 6.58
CA MET A 36 -9.51 3.89 5.77
C MET A 36 -8.95 2.60 6.40
N VAL A 37 -8.85 2.54 7.74
CA VAL A 37 -8.47 1.31 8.46
C VAL A 37 -9.53 0.23 8.29
N THR A 38 -10.81 0.61 8.37
CA THR A 38 -11.94 -0.30 8.15
C THR A 38 -11.94 -0.84 6.72
N ALA A 39 -11.84 0.02 5.71
CA ALA A 39 -11.78 -0.36 4.30
C ALA A 39 -10.57 -1.26 4.00
N THR A 40 -9.40 -0.96 4.59
CA THR A 40 -8.22 -1.82 4.47
C THR A 40 -8.50 -3.23 4.99
N ARG A 41 -9.16 -3.36 6.15
CA ARG A 41 -9.57 -4.67 6.69
C ARG A 41 -10.55 -5.39 5.77
N GLU A 42 -11.53 -4.68 5.22
CA GLU A 42 -12.52 -5.27 4.31
C GLU A 42 -11.85 -5.83 3.05
N ILE A 43 -10.95 -5.07 2.42
CA ILE A 43 -10.19 -5.54 1.24
C ILE A 43 -9.33 -6.77 1.60
N LEU A 44 -8.68 -6.77 2.77
CA LEU A 44 -7.91 -7.95 3.21
C LEU A 44 -8.80 -9.19 3.35
N VAL A 45 -10.01 -9.04 3.91
CA VAL A 45 -10.99 -10.13 4.03
C VAL A 45 -11.43 -10.62 2.65
N GLU A 46 -11.73 -9.71 1.71
CA GLU A 46 -12.11 -10.06 0.34
C GLU A 46 -11.02 -10.83 -0.40
N ARG A 47 -9.75 -10.47 -0.18
CA ARG A 47 -8.58 -11.16 -0.76
C ARG A 47 -8.18 -12.44 0.00
N GLY A 48 -8.83 -12.74 1.13
CA GLY A 48 -8.52 -13.90 1.96
C GLY A 48 -7.22 -13.78 2.77
N ILE A 49 -6.69 -12.56 2.91
CA ILE A 49 -5.45 -12.25 3.62
C ILE A 49 -5.77 -11.96 5.08
N ASN A 50 -5.05 -12.59 6.00
CA ASN A 50 -5.20 -12.40 7.44
C ASN A 50 -3.86 -12.54 8.17
N PRO A 51 -3.78 -12.21 9.48
CA PRO A 51 -2.52 -12.27 10.22
C PRO A 51 -1.86 -13.66 10.29
N GLN A 52 -2.61 -14.74 10.04
CA GLN A 52 -2.09 -16.11 10.11
C GLN A 52 -1.48 -16.59 8.80
N ASN A 53 -1.89 -16.04 7.65
CA ASN A 53 -1.47 -16.50 6.33
C ASN A 53 -0.77 -15.43 5.48
N VAL A 54 -0.67 -14.18 5.95
CA VAL A 54 -0.07 -13.09 5.18
C VAL A 54 1.37 -13.41 4.78
N SER A 55 1.61 -13.31 3.48
CA SER A 55 2.94 -13.25 2.88
C SER A 55 3.15 -11.88 2.23
N VAL A 56 4.38 -11.41 2.22
CA VAL A 56 4.75 -10.11 1.64
C VAL A 56 5.73 -10.35 0.50
N GLU A 57 5.34 -9.99 -0.71
CA GLU A 57 6.19 -10.02 -1.89
C GLU A 57 6.69 -8.60 -2.18
N ILE A 58 8.00 -8.45 -2.35
CA ILE A 58 8.63 -7.17 -2.68
C ILE A 58 8.95 -7.20 -4.18
N GLY A 59 8.33 -6.27 -4.91
CA GLY A 59 8.48 -6.11 -6.35
C GLY A 59 9.55 -5.08 -6.72
N GLU A 60 9.34 -4.45 -7.87
CA GLU A 60 10.28 -3.47 -8.43
C GLU A 60 10.38 -2.20 -7.58
N GLN A 61 11.58 -1.62 -7.58
CA GLN A 61 11.90 -0.36 -6.93
C GLN A 61 12.09 0.75 -7.97
N PHE A 62 11.38 1.86 -7.79
CA PHE A 62 11.48 3.08 -8.60
C PHE A 62 11.87 4.26 -7.71
N GLY A 63 13.18 4.52 -7.61
CA GLY A 63 13.69 5.54 -6.69
C GLY A 63 13.45 5.14 -5.23
N SER A 64 12.65 5.91 -4.50
CA SER A 64 12.23 5.61 -3.12
C SER A 64 10.96 4.77 -3.04
N ALA A 65 10.19 4.66 -4.13
CA ALA A 65 8.97 3.86 -4.19
C ALA A 65 9.29 2.39 -4.48
N ILE A 66 8.56 1.49 -3.85
CA ILE A 66 8.75 0.04 -3.95
C ILE A 66 7.38 -0.60 -4.12
N ALA A 67 7.20 -1.45 -5.13
CA ALA A 67 5.99 -2.24 -5.25
C ALA A 67 5.96 -3.31 -4.16
N VAL A 68 4.87 -3.42 -3.42
CA VAL A 68 4.68 -4.45 -2.39
C VAL A 68 3.34 -5.14 -2.61
N HIS A 69 3.34 -6.47 -2.57
CA HIS A 69 2.11 -7.25 -2.63
C HIS A 69 1.91 -8.01 -1.33
N LEU A 70 0.72 -7.87 -0.74
CA LEU A 70 0.27 -8.74 0.34
C LEU A 70 -0.50 -9.91 -0.28
N THR A 71 -0.21 -11.13 0.12
CA THR A 71 -0.88 -12.34 -0.38
C THR A 71 -1.26 -13.27 0.77
N ASP A 72 -2.15 -14.23 0.52
CA ASP A 72 -2.49 -15.30 1.46
C ASP A 72 -1.49 -16.48 1.41
N GLY A 73 -0.34 -16.29 0.76
CA GLY A 73 0.63 -17.33 0.44
C GLY A 73 0.33 -18.09 -0.86
N SER A 74 -0.79 -17.81 -1.52
CA SER A 74 -1.07 -18.36 -2.86
C SER A 74 -0.47 -17.50 -3.97
N GLN A 75 -0.25 -18.11 -5.13
CA GLN A 75 0.21 -17.42 -6.36
C GLN A 75 -0.96 -16.89 -7.20
N ARG A 76 -2.15 -16.69 -6.60
CA ARG A 76 -3.33 -16.24 -7.35
C ARG A 76 -3.39 -14.72 -7.38
N GLU A 77 -3.42 -14.16 -8.58
CA GLU A 77 -3.48 -12.70 -8.78
C GLU A 77 -4.72 -12.05 -8.13
N ASP A 78 -5.87 -12.76 -8.08
CA ASP A 78 -7.09 -12.28 -7.42
C ASP A 78 -6.97 -12.19 -5.89
N ARG A 79 -5.92 -12.78 -5.30
CA ARG A 79 -5.62 -12.74 -3.87
C ARG A 79 -4.40 -11.88 -3.53
N LYS A 80 -3.78 -11.25 -4.53
CA LYS A 80 -2.71 -10.28 -4.32
C LYS A 80 -3.32 -8.92 -4.05
N LEU A 81 -2.84 -8.24 -3.03
CA LEU A 81 -3.21 -6.88 -2.68
C LEU A 81 -2.02 -5.96 -2.86
N ASN A 82 -2.14 -5.01 -3.78
CA ASN A 82 -1.07 -4.06 -4.08
C ASN A 82 -1.07 -2.95 -3.04
N VAL A 83 0.07 -2.77 -2.40
CA VAL A 83 0.34 -1.67 -1.48
C VAL A 83 1.67 -1.01 -1.87
N GLY A 84 1.76 0.30 -1.69
CA GLY A 84 3.02 1.01 -1.89
C GLY A 84 4.00 0.69 -0.77
N GLY A 85 5.30 0.64 -1.06
CA GLY A 85 6.37 0.74 -0.07
C GLY A 85 7.17 2.00 -0.33
N THR A 86 7.65 2.66 0.73
CA THR A 86 8.55 3.82 0.60
C THR A 86 9.78 3.61 1.46
N MET A 87 10.95 3.77 0.85
CA MET A 87 12.22 3.81 1.59
C MET A 87 12.42 5.20 2.19
N VAL A 88 12.50 5.27 3.51
CA VAL A 88 12.77 6.48 4.30
C VAL A 88 14.19 6.36 4.83
N ARG A 89 15.11 7.23 4.35
CA ARG A 89 16.55 7.08 4.54
C ARG A 89 17.01 6.88 5.99
N ASP A 90 16.27 7.43 6.97
CA ASP A 90 16.62 7.38 8.39
C ASP A 90 15.69 6.48 9.24
N ASP A 91 14.46 6.21 8.79
CA ASP A 91 13.44 5.43 9.51
C ASP A 91 13.18 4.03 8.92
N GLY A 92 13.92 3.67 7.87
CA GLY A 92 13.83 2.37 7.21
C GLY A 92 12.82 2.35 6.07
N PHE A 93 11.74 1.58 6.21
CA PHE A 93 10.73 1.41 5.17
C PHE A 93 9.33 1.53 5.75
N THR A 94 8.48 2.32 5.11
CA THR A 94 7.04 2.38 5.39
C THR A 94 6.27 1.58 4.35
N ILE A 95 5.06 1.17 4.71
CA ILE A 95 4.11 0.54 3.80
C ILE A 95 2.87 1.43 3.66
N GLY A 96 2.27 1.48 2.49
CA GLY A 96 1.04 2.22 2.21
C GLY A 96 -0.20 1.38 2.50
N LEU A 97 -1.34 2.05 2.52
CA LEU A 97 -2.63 1.40 2.42
C LEU A 97 -2.94 1.02 0.97
N PRO A 98 -3.92 0.12 0.72
CA PRO A 98 -4.42 -0.13 -0.62
C PRO A 98 -4.88 1.17 -1.28
N PRO A 99 -4.56 1.42 -2.56
CA PRO A 99 -4.95 2.66 -3.25
C PRO A 99 -6.48 2.89 -3.22
N GLU A 100 -7.26 1.82 -3.16
CA GLU A 100 -8.72 1.84 -3.13
C GLU A 100 -9.31 2.50 -1.86
N VAL A 101 -8.53 2.67 -0.79
CA VAL A 101 -9.03 3.30 0.45
C VAL A 101 -8.88 4.82 0.44
N TYR A 102 -8.13 5.38 -0.50
CA TYR A 102 -8.00 6.83 -0.63
C TYR A 102 -9.19 7.36 -1.43
N PRO A 103 -9.91 8.38 -0.93
CA PRO A 103 -10.98 9.01 -1.69
C PRO A 103 -10.40 9.60 -2.98
N GLU A 104 -10.94 9.17 -4.12
CA GLU A 104 -10.48 9.41 -5.50
C GLU A 104 -9.37 10.45 -5.63
N MET A 105 -8.11 9.99 -5.52
CA MET A 105 -7.04 10.66 -6.23
C MET A 105 -7.38 10.45 -7.71
N PRO A 106 -7.62 11.52 -8.51
CA PRO A 106 -8.01 11.36 -9.91
C PRO A 106 -7.04 10.39 -10.55
N GLU A 107 -7.57 9.37 -11.23
CA GLU A 107 -6.76 8.44 -12.01
C GLU A 107 -5.83 9.30 -12.87
N HIS A 108 -4.55 9.42 -12.49
CA HIS A 108 -3.59 10.06 -13.37
C HIS A 108 -3.50 9.11 -14.56
N PRO A 109 -4.02 9.45 -15.76
CA PRO A 109 -3.71 8.65 -16.92
C PRO A 109 -2.19 8.63 -16.99
N ALA A 110 -1.62 7.42 -17.05
CA ALA A 110 -0.20 7.18 -17.26
C ALA A 110 0.30 8.24 -18.24
N SER A 111 1.27 9.05 -17.81
CA SER A 111 1.83 10.15 -18.60
C SER A 111 2.02 9.69 -20.02
N GLN A 112 1.08 10.05 -20.90
CA GLN A 112 1.32 9.97 -22.33
C GLN A 112 2.35 11.05 -22.57
N SER A 113 3.61 10.60 -22.68
CA SER A 113 4.68 11.35 -23.29
C SER A 113 4.16 11.95 -24.60
N ALA A 114 3.78 13.22 -24.56
CA ALA A 114 3.70 14.04 -25.74
C ALA A 114 4.99 14.85 -25.78
N SER A 115 6.02 14.23 -26.35
CA SER A 115 7.03 14.98 -27.09
C SER A 115 6.29 15.80 -28.13
N THR A 116 6.23 17.11 -27.95
CA THR A 116 6.09 18.02 -29.09
C THR A 116 7.34 18.88 -29.12
N GLU A 117 8.23 18.41 -29.98
CA GLU A 117 9.12 19.16 -30.86
C GLU A 117 9.32 20.65 -30.56
N ASP A 118 10.60 20.96 -30.43
CA ASP A 118 11.25 22.24 -30.38
C ASP A 118 10.65 23.31 -31.32
N THR A 119 10.54 24.51 -30.78
CA THR A 119 10.16 25.72 -31.53
C THR A 119 11.38 26.23 -32.28
N ARG A 120 11.41 26.10 -33.63
CA ARG A 120 11.71 27.18 -34.62
C ARG A 120 12.21 26.68 -35.97
#